data_AF-A0AA47BSQ9-F1
#
_entry.id   AF-A0AA47BSQ9-F1
#
_cell.length_a   1.000
_cell.length_b   1.000
_cell.length_c   1.000
_cell.angle_alpha   90.00
_cell.angle_beta   90.00
_cell.angle_gamma   90.00
#
_symmetry.space_group_name_H-M   'P 1'
#
loop_
_entity.id
_entity.type
_entity.pdbx_description
1 polymer ?
#
loop_
_entity_poly.entity_id
_entity_poly.type
_entity_poly.pdbx_seq_one_letter_code
_entity_poly.pdbx_strand_id
1 'polypeptide(L)' 'MEKPLESSDTGESLSVSLSRLQGHPDEYFAVRVRGTSMTEADIPDDAIVVMRKEQNLIDGKTYLFRHEGG' A
#
# COMPACT_ATOMS: atom_id res chain seq x y z
N MET A 1 6.47 -9.88 -34.77
CA MET A 1 7.21 -8.87 -34.01
C MET A 1 6.17 -8.14 -33.17
N GLU A 2 5.94 -8.62 -31.95
CA GLU A 2 4.88 -8.10 -31.08
C GLU A 2 5.38 -6.83 -30.38
N LYS A 3 4.62 -5.75 -30.48
CA LYS A 3 4.94 -4.47 -29.85
C LYS A 3 4.83 -4.62 -28.32
N PRO A 4 5.75 -4.06 -27.52
CA PRO A 4 5.58 -3.97 -26.09
C PRO A 4 4.33 -3.14 -25.78
N LEU A 5 3.44 -3.66 -24.93
CA LEU A 5 2.38 -2.85 -24.33
C LEU A 5 3.05 -1.83 -23.41
N GLU A 6 3.19 -0.60 -23.89
CA GLU A 6 3.50 0.55 -23.04
C GLU A 6 2.37 0.68 -22.03
N SER A 7 2.64 0.34 -20.77
CA SER A 7 1.71 0.60 -19.67
C SER A 7 1.59 2.12 -19.54
N SER A 8 0.48 2.68 -20.01
CA SER A 8 0.13 4.08 -19.76
C SER A 8 -0.20 4.22 -18.28
N ASP A 9 0.81 4.55 -17.47
CA ASP A 9 0.59 5.13 -16.16
C ASP A 9 -0.01 6.52 -16.40
N THR A 10 -1.34 6.61 -16.42
CA THR A 10 -2.08 7.85 -16.71
C THR A 10 -1.91 8.91 -15.63
N GLY A 11 -1.14 8.64 -14.57
CA GLY A 11 -0.84 9.62 -13.52
C GLY A 11 -2.10 10.17 -12.85
N GLU A 12 -3.21 9.42 -12.91
CA GLU A 12 -4.46 9.84 -12.30
C GLU A 12 -4.26 9.90 -10.79
N SER A 13 -4.27 11.13 -10.27
CA SER A 13 -4.15 11.38 -8.83
C SER A 13 -5.45 10.96 -8.16
N LEU A 14 -5.43 9.82 -7.46
CA LEU A 14 -6.53 9.39 -6.62
C LEU A 14 -6.46 10.14 -5.28
N SER A 15 -7.44 11.01 -5.03
CA SER A 15 -7.58 11.65 -3.72
C SER A 15 -8.27 10.69 -2.75
N VAL A 16 -7.53 10.18 -1.77
CA VAL A 16 -8.10 9.37 -0.69
C VAL A 16 -8.45 10.30 0.48
N SER A 17 -9.72 10.33 0.88
CA SER A 17 -10.15 11.11 2.05
C SER A 17 -9.68 10.44 3.34
N LEU A 18 -8.66 11.00 3.98
CA LEU A 18 -8.09 10.50 5.24
C LEU A 18 -8.82 11.02 6.49
N SER A 19 -9.95 11.71 6.34
CA SER A 19 -10.69 12.36 7.45
C SER A 19 -11.16 11.43 8.57
N ARG A 20 -11.16 10.11 8.34
CA ARG A 20 -11.51 9.10 9.34
C ARG A 20 -10.28 8.53 10.08
N LEU A 21 -9.07 8.88 9.63
CA LEU A 21 -7.83 8.48 10.29
C LEU A 21 -7.57 9.40 11.49
N GLN A 22 -7.10 8.81 12.59
CA GLN A 22 -6.80 9.53 13.82
C GLN A 22 -5.33 9.96 13.86
N GLY A 23 -5.03 11.18 14.32
CA GLY A 23 -3.67 11.68 14.43
C GLY A 23 -3.28 12.62 13.28
N HIS A 24 -1.99 12.91 13.15
CA HIS A 24 -1.51 13.84 12.13
C HIS A 24 -1.24 13.13 10.78
N PRO A 25 -1.50 13.79 9.62
CA PRO A 25 -1.31 13.17 8.31
C PRO A 25 0.11 12.66 8.02
N ASP A 26 1.14 13.25 8.64
CA ASP A 26 2.56 12.87 8.49
C ASP A 26 2.92 11.56 9.20
N GLU A 27 2.05 11.06 10.07
CA GLU A 27 2.15 9.72 10.68
C GLU A 27 1.80 8.61 9.68
N TYR A 28 1.31 8.94 8.48
CA TYR A 28 0.81 7.98 7.50
C TYR A 28 1.66 7.96 6.22
N PHE A 29 1.56 6.87 5.48
CA PHE A 29 2.04 6.74 4.12
C PHE A 29 1.12 5.82 3.32
N ALA A 30 1.07 6.01 2.00
CA ALA A 30 0.30 5.16 1.10
C ALA A 30 1.25 4.24 0.31
N VAL A 31 0.84 3.00 0.10
CA VAL A 31 1.56 2.02 -0.73
C VAL A 31 0.62 1.37 -1.73
N ARG A 32 1.12 1.12 -2.94
CA ARG A 32 0.47 0.22 -3.89
C ARG A 32 0.95 -1.20 -3.64
N VAL A 33 0.04 -2.09 -3.30
CA VAL A 33 0.32 -3.51 -3.14
C VAL A 33 0.43 -4.16 -4.51
N ARG A 34 1.41 -5.04 -4.68
CA ARG A 34 1.61 -5.83 -5.91
C ARG A 34 1.73 -7.30 -5.57
N GLY A 35 1.10 -8.15 -6.36
CA GLY A 35 1.03 -9.60 -6.16
C GLY A 35 -0.10 -10.04 -5.23
N THR A 36 -0.15 -11.33 -4.93
CA THR A 36 -1.31 -11.98 -4.26
C THR A 36 -0.99 -12.51 -2.86
N SER A 37 0.17 -12.18 -2.27
CA SER A 37 0.55 -12.68 -0.94
C SER A 37 -0.34 -12.16 0.19
N MET A 38 -1.11 -11.09 -0.05
CA MET A 38 -1.95 -10.42 0.95
C MET A 38 -3.46 -10.67 0.75
N THR A 39 -3.87 -11.53 -0.19
CA THR A 39 -5.30 -11.76 -0.47
C THR A 39 -6.06 -12.39 0.69
N GLU A 40 -5.41 -13.21 1.52
CA GLU A 40 -6.03 -13.77 2.74
C GLU A 40 -6.30 -12.71 3.82
N ALA A 41 -5.67 -11.55 3.73
CA ALA A 41 -5.92 -10.39 4.58
C ALA A 41 -6.91 -9.40 3.95
N ASP A 42 -7.67 -9.83 2.92
CA ASP A 42 -8.60 -9.00 2.14
C ASP A 42 -7.96 -7.77 1.47
N ILE A 43 -6.66 -7.85 1.16
CA ILE A 43 -5.92 -6.81 0.42
C ILE A 43 -5.61 -7.34 -0.98
N PRO A 44 -6.37 -6.95 -2.01
CA PRO A 44 -6.16 -7.44 -3.37
C PRO A 44 -4.91 -6.86 -4.01
N ASP A 45 -4.43 -7.52 -5.08
CA ASP A 45 -3.43 -6.94 -5.98
C ASP A 45 -3.90 -5.56 -6.49
N ASP A 46 -2.96 -4.64 -6.65
CA ASP A 46 -3.20 -3.23 -7.01
C ASP A 46 -3.99 -2.37 -6.01
N ALA A 47 -4.30 -2.88 -4.81
CA ALA A 47 -4.85 -2.06 -3.74
C ALA A 47 -3.89 -0.91 -3.34
N ILE A 48 -4.47 0.27 -3.09
CA ILE A 48 -3.79 1.36 -2.39
C ILE A 48 -4.13 1.25 -0.90
N VAL A 49 -3.12 1.00 -0.08
CA VAL A 49 -3.26 0.86 1.37
C VAL A 49 -2.61 2.06 2.07
N VAL A 50 -3.32 2.65 3.03
CA VAL A 50 -2.79 3.72 3.89
C VAL A 50 -2.39 3.10 5.22
N MET A 51 -1.12 3.26 5.59
CA MET A 51 -0.55 2.65 6.80
C MET A 51 -0.05 3.74 7.75
N ARG A 52 -0.27 3.53 9.05
CA ARG A 52 0.29 4.38 10.11
C ARG A 52 1.70 3.89 10.48
N LYS A 53 2.61 4.82 10.72
CA LYS A 53 3.95 4.54 11.26
C LYS A 53 3.80 4.19 12.75
N GLU A 54 3.90 2.92 13.10
CA GLU A 54 3.87 2.44 14.50
C GLU A 54 5.23 1.81 14.88
N GLN A 55 5.67 2.04 16.12
CA GLN A 55 6.86 1.37 16.69
C GLN A 55 6.51 0.12 17.51
N ASN A 56 5.26 0.02 17.97
CA ASN A 56 4.78 -1.10 18.78
C ASN A 56 4.00 -2.06 17.89
N LEU A 57 4.42 -3.32 17.87
CA LEU A 57 3.76 -4.38 17.12
C LEU A 57 2.71 -5.07 18.00
N ILE A 58 1.50 -5.20 17.46
CA ILE A 58 0.35 -5.84 18.10
C ILE A 58 -0.02 -7.04 17.23
N ASP A 59 -0.20 -8.20 17.87
CA ASP A 59 -0.62 -9.41 17.18
C ASP A 59 -1.97 -9.22 16.45
N GLY A 60 -2.11 -9.86 15.29
CA GLY A 60 -3.29 -9.74 14.43
C GLY A 60 -3.38 -8.46 13.58
N LYS A 61 -2.42 -7.54 13.66
CA LYS A 61 -2.33 -6.38 12.74
C LYS A 61 -1.37 -6.63 11.58
N THR A 62 -1.63 -5.98 10.45
CA THR A 62 -0.75 -5.97 9.27
C THR A 62 0.29 -4.85 9.36
N TYR A 63 1.54 -5.18 9.05
CA TYR A 63 2.67 -4.27 9.10
C TYR A 63 3.50 -4.34 7.81
N LEU A 64 4.16 -3.25 7.47
CA LEU A 64 5.11 -3.18 6.36
C LEU A 64 6.53 -3.11 6.91
N PHE A 65 7.37 -4.05 6.49
CA PHE A 65 8.79 -4.07 6.81
C PHE A 65 9.60 -4.05 5.53
N ARG A 66 10.64 -3.22 5.51
CA ARG A 66 11.74 -3.37 4.54
C ARG A 66 12.69 -4.41 5.12
N HIS A 67 12.67 -5.60 4.53
CA HIS A 67 13.68 -6.61 4.80
C HIS A 67 14.77 -6.50 3.73
N GLU A 68 15.99 -6.15 4.13
CA GLU A 68 17.16 -6.20 3.25
C GLU A 68 17.81 -7.58 3.40
N GLY A 69 17.72 -8.43 2.37
CA GLY A 69 18.38 -9.74 2.39
C GLY A 69 18.27 -10.50 1.06
N GLY A 70 19.41 -10.63 0.38
CA GLY A 70 19.61 -11.35 -0.89
C GLY A 70 20.53 -10.60 -1.83
#